data_AF-A0A061IY21-F1
#
_entry.id   AF-A0A061IY21-F1
#
_cell.length_a   1.000
_cell.length_b   1.000
_cell.length_c   1.000
_cell.angle_alpha   90.00
_cell.angle_beta   90.00
_cell.angle_gamma   90.00
#
_symmetry.space_group_name_H-M   'P 1'
#
loop_
_entity.id
_entity.type
_entity.pdbx_description
1 polymer ?
#
loop_
_entity_poly.entity_id
_entity_poly.type
_entity_poly.pdbx_seq_one_letter_code
_entity_poly.pdbx_strand_id
1 'polypeptide(L)'
;MALLQHCTASHAAEVAVEEGIDVKTVTWQLEKKKTGTQVGYKTVVVGYIDAPKASEAEVMAFAEKLQKRCPVANSMKGRIEWRSMSSTTPKAEGGNKDEEDTADAIPTGTPGFRRYISSTAKEVGGGLQDHDELHLPGSKPCRDEKRNK
;
A
#
# COMPACT_ATOMS: atom_id res chain seq x y z
N MET A 1 -9.01 10.47 6.04
CA MET A 1 -8.35 9.85 7.22
C MET A 1 -8.19 10.82 8.39
N ALA A 2 -7.69 12.04 8.19
CA ALA A 2 -7.52 13.03 9.27
C ALA A 2 -8.78 13.26 10.12
N LEU A 3 -9.95 13.45 9.49
CA LEU A 3 -11.22 13.64 10.20
C LEU A 3 -11.56 12.46 11.13
N LEU A 4 -11.35 11.22 10.66
CA LEU A 4 -11.58 10.01 11.44
C LEU A 4 -10.59 9.93 12.61
N GLN A 5 -9.32 10.22 12.37
CA GLN A 5 -8.26 10.26 13.38
C GLN A 5 -8.59 11.27 14.50
N HIS A 6 -8.94 12.51 14.15
CA HIS A 6 -9.24 13.54 15.15
C HIS A 6 -10.52 13.26 15.93
N CYS A 7 -11.59 12.80 15.25
CA CYS A 7 -12.83 12.42 15.92
C CYS A 7 -12.62 11.26 16.90
N THR A 8 -11.89 10.23 16.48
CA THR A 8 -11.64 9.06 17.34
C THR A 8 -10.68 9.38 18.47
N ALA A 9 -9.63 10.16 18.25
CA ALA A 9 -8.76 10.61 19.32
C ALA A 9 -9.53 11.37 20.42
N SER A 10 -10.48 12.24 20.02
CA SER A 10 -11.28 13.03 20.97
C SER A 10 -12.18 12.15 21.85
N HIS A 11 -12.82 11.13 21.26
CA HIS A 11 -13.73 10.23 22.00
C HIS A 11 -13.02 9.01 22.61
N ALA A 12 -11.79 8.70 22.18
CA ALA A 12 -11.05 7.54 22.68
C ALA A 12 -10.73 7.68 24.16
N ALA A 13 -10.30 8.87 24.61
CA ALA A 13 -10.02 9.11 26.02
C ALA A 13 -11.26 8.93 26.90
N GLU A 14 -12.41 9.45 26.46
CA GLU A 14 -13.68 9.32 27.18
C GLU A 14 -14.10 7.84 27.30
N VAL A 15 -14.05 7.10 26.18
CA VAL A 15 -14.42 5.69 26.16
C VAL A 15 -13.45 4.84 26.97
N ALA A 16 -12.14 5.16 26.94
CA ALA A 16 -11.13 4.45 27.70
C ALA A 16 -11.37 4.58 29.21
N VAL A 17 -11.76 5.77 29.68
CA VAL A 17 -12.14 6.00 31.07
C VAL A 17 -13.42 5.25 31.44
N GLU A 18 -14.44 5.28 30.57
CA GLU A 18 -15.71 4.57 30.84
C GLU A 18 -15.54 3.05 30.92
N GLU A 19 -14.67 2.47 30.08
CA GLU A 19 -14.39 1.02 30.06
C GLU A 19 -13.30 0.60 31.07
N GLY A 20 -12.61 1.56 31.70
CA GLY A 20 -11.50 1.28 32.62
C GLY A 20 -10.25 0.72 31.94
N ILE A 21 -10.03 1.04 30.66
CA ILE A 21 -8.94 0.49 29.85
C ILE A 21 -7.82 1.51 29.68
N ASP A 22 -6.57 1.08 29.88
CA ASP A 22 -5.36 1.89 29.63
C ASP A 22 -4.98 1.85 28.15
N VAL A 23 -5.60 2.73 27.35
CA VAL A 23 -5.30 2.90 25.92
C VAL A 23 -4.19 3.93 25.74
N LYS A 24 -3.07 3.52 25.16
CA LYS A 24 -1.95 4.41 24.82
C LYS A 24 -2.24 5.21 23.56
N THR A 25 -2.60 4.53 22.47
CA THR A 25 -2.83 5.18 21.18
C THR A 25 -3.88 4.44 20.35
N VAL A 26 -4.58 5.20 19.51
CA VAL A 26 -5.44 4.67 18.45
C VAL A 26 -4.93 5.23 17.12
N THR A 27 -4.48 4.36 16.23
CA THR A 27 -3.93 4.76 14.93
C THR A 27 -4.75 4.19 13.79
N TRP A 28 -4.66 4.83 12.64
CA TRP A 28 -5.49 4.51 11.48
C TRP A 28 -4.62 4.28 10.25
N GLN A 29 -4.87 3.18 9.54
CA GLN A 29 -4.17 2.82 8.32
C GLN A 29 -5.14 2.49 7.19
N LEU A 30 -4.70 2.73 5.95
CA LEU A 30 -5.36 2.27 4.74
C LEU A 30 -4.61 1.05 4.23
N GLU A 31 -5.22 -0.12 4.28
CA GLU A 31 -4.65 -1.35 3.76
C GLU A 31 -5.27 -1.72 2.42
N LYS A 32 -4.45 -2.12 1.46
CA LYS A 32 -4.91 -2.70 0.21
C LYS A 32 -5.03 -4.21 0.41
N LYS A 33 -6.24 -4.73 0.54
CA LYS A 33 -6.50 -6.17 0.56
C LYS A 33 -6.74 -6.69 -0.86
N LYS A 34 -6.06 -7.78 -1.21
CA LYS A 34 -6.28 -8.49 -2.49
C LYS A 34 -7.64 -9.20 -2.42
N THR A 35 -8.51 -8.96 -3.39
CA THR A 35 -9.86 -9.55 -3.39
C THR A 35 -9.83 -10.91 -4.08
N GLY A 36 -9.27 -11.93 -3.42
CA GLY A 36 -9.28 -13.33 -3.89
C GLY A 36 -9.12 -13.49 -5.42
N THR A 37 -10.13 -14.10 -6.04
CA THR A 37 -10.21 -14.46 -7.47
C THR A 37 -10.46 -13.29 -8.42
N GLN A 38 -10.67 -12.07 -7.92
CA GLN A 38 -10.95 -10.88 -8.74
C GLN A 38 -9.68 -10.04 -8.94
N VAL A 39 -9.46 -9.57 -10.17
CA VAL A 39 -8.37 -8.65 -10.50
C VAL A 39 -8.70 -7.27 -9.89
N GLY A 40 -8.33 -7.06 -8.62
CA GLY A 40 -8.59 -5.80 -7.93
C GLY A 40 -8.17 -5.80 -6.46
N TYR A 41 -7.75 -4.63 -5.99
CA TYR A 41 -7.47 -4.38 -4.59
C TYR A 41 -8.64 -3.64 -3.95
N LYS A 42 -9.13 -4.14 -2.82
CA LYS A 42 -10.07 -3.40 -1.97
C LYS A 42 -9.28 -2.61 -0.94
N THR A 43 -9.53 -1.31 -0.88
CA THR A 43 -8.95 -0.47 0.17
C THR A 43 -9.81 -0.62 1.43
N VAL A 44 -9.20 -1.04 2.53
CA VAL A 44 -9.85 -1.24 3.83
C VAL A 44 -9.24 -0.29 4.84
N VAL A 45 -10.08 0.27 5.70
CA VAL A 45 -9.64 1.15 6.79
C VAL A 45 -9.42 0.29 8.02
N VAL A 46 -8.21 0.28 8.55
CA VAL A 46 -7.83 -0.49 9.73
C VAL A 46 -7.54 0.46 10.88
N GLY A 47 -8.22 0.25 12.01
CA GLY A 47 -7.98 0.94 13.27
C GLY A 47 -7.16 0.05 14.20
N TYR A 48 -5.97 0.52 14.58
CA TYR A 48 -5.07 -0.16 15.51
C TYR A 48 -5.18 0.46 16.88
N ILE A 49 -5.37 -0.37 17.91
CA ILE A 49 -5.49 0.07 19.31
C ILE A 49 -4.30 -0.50 20.08
N ASP A 50 -3.50 0.38 20.68
CA ASP A 50 -2.43 0.02 21.61
C ASP A 50 -2.94 0.14 23.05
N ALA A 51 -3.19 -1.00 23.68
CA ALA A 51 -3.63 -1.10 25.07
C ALA A 51 -2.91 -2.28 25.74
N PRO A 52 -1.67 -2.10 26.24
CA PRO A 52 -0.80 -3.22 26.62
C PRO A 52 -1.25 -3.98 27.87
N LYS A 53 -2.12 -3.37 28.69
CA LYS A 53 -2.68 -4.01 29.90
C LYS A 53 -4.06 -4.62 29.66
N ALA A 54 -4.63 -4.42 28.47
CA ALA A 54 -5.96 -4.87 28.13
C ALA A 54 -5.91 -6.22 27.42
N SER A 55 -6.88 -7.06 27.71
CA SER A 55 -7.15 -8.28 26.95
C SER A 55 -7.76 -7.94 25.58
N GLU A 56 -7.70 -8.88 24.65
CA GLU A 56 -8.30 -8.71 23.32
C GLU A 56 -9.81 -8.44 23.39
N ALA A 57 -10.52 -9.10 24.31
CA ALA A 57 -11.94 -8.89 24.53
C ALA A 57 -12.26 -7.45 24.97
N GLU A 58 -11.47 -6.89 25.89
CA GLU A 58 -11.60 -5.50 26.34
C GLU A 58 -11.29 -4.51 25.21
N VAL A 59 -10.25 -4.78 24.41
CA VAL A 59 -9.92 -3.94 23.24
C VAL A 59 -11.06 -3.95 22.21
N MET A 60 -11.70 -5.10 21.98
CA MET A 60 -12.83 -5.20 21.05
C MET A 60 -14.09 -4.51 21.59
N ALA A 61 -14.37 -4.60 22.89
CA ALA A 61 -15.46 -3.87 23.53
C ALA A 61 -15.24 -2.34 23.45
N PHE A 62 -14.02 -1.89 23.74
CA PHE A 62 -13.60 -0.50 23.54
C PHE A 62 -13.81 -0.05 22.10
N ALA A 63 -13.39 -0.85 21.13
CA ALA A 63 -13.51 -0.54 19.71
C ALA A 63 -14.99 -0.37 19.29
N GLU A 64 -15.86 -1.26 19.75
CA GLU A 64 -17.30 -1.18 19.47
C GLU A 64 -17.92 0.09 20.08
N LYS A 65 -17.57 0.40 21.33
CA LYS A 65 -18.11 1.57 22.03
C LYS A 65 -17.57 2.87 21.44
N LEU A 66 -16.28 2.92 21.12
CA LEU A 66 -15.66 4.04 20.41
C LEU A 66 -16.30 4.27 19.04
N GLN A 67 -16.62 3.20 18.32
CA GLN A 67 -17.32 3.29 17.04
C GLN A 67 -18.73 3.86 17.17
N LYS A 68 -19.46 3.51 18.25
CA LYS A 68 -20.78 4.09 18.53
C LYS A 68 -20.69 5.57 18.93
N ARG A 69 -19.63 5.95 19.66
CA ARG A 69 -19.45 7.32 20.19
C ARG A 69 -18.92 8.31 19.15
N CYS A 70 -17.89 7.96 18.37
CA CYS A 70 -17.37 8.87 17.35
C CYS A 70 -18.32 8.91 16.13
N PRO A 71 -18.93 10.07 15.78
CA PRO A 71 -19.87 10.16 14.67
C PRO A 71 -19.27 9.71 13.32
N VAL A 72 -17.99 10.02 13.10
CA VAL A 72 -17.27 9.65 11.88
C VAL A 72 -17.09 8.12 11.79
N ALA A 73 -16.68 7.48 12.88
CA ALA A 73 -16.52 6.02 12.93
C ALA A 73 -17.86 5.29 12.80
N ASN A 74 -18.93 5.84 13.41
CA ASN A 74 -20.28 5.29 13.31
C ASN A 74 -20.80 5.33 11.87
N SER A 75 -20.57 6.43 11.15
CA SER A 75 -20.94 6.55 9.72
C SER A 75 -20.24 5.52 8.83
N MET A 76 -19.13 4.95 9.30
CA MET A 76 -18.31 3.94 8.62
C MET A 76 -18.53 2.52 9.19
N LYS A 77 -19.65 2.28 9.87
CA LYS A 77 -19.99 0.96 10.42
C LYS A 77 -19.89 -0.14 9.37
N GLY A 78 -19.20 -1.24 9.70
CA GLY A 78 -18.94 -2.36 8.80
C GLY A 78 -17.85 -2.12 7.74
N ARG A 79 -17.18 -0.96 7.74
CA ARG A 79 -16.06 -0.64 6.82
C ARG A 79 -14.71 -0.48 7.53
N ILE A 80 -14.73 -0.45 8.85
CA ILE A 80 -13.54 -0.36 9.71
C ILE A 80 -13.23 -1.76 10.24
N GLU A 81 -12.00 -2.20 10.06
CA GLU A 81 -11.45 -3.36 10.75
C GLU A 81 -10.67 -2.91 11.98
N TRP A 82 -11.06 -3.38 13.16
CA TRP A 82 -10.34 -3.10 14.39
C TRP A 82 -9.33 -4.21 14.68
N ARG A 83 -8.12 -3.84 15.09
CA ARG A 83 -7.07 -4.77 15.50
C ARG A 83 -6.37 -4.25 16.76
N SER A 84 -5.99 -5.18 17.63
CA SER A 84 -5.09 -4.85 18.73
C SER A 84 -3.65 -4.80 18.21
N MET A 85 -2.88 -3.78 18.59
CA MET A 85 -1.48 -3.64 18.19
C MET A 85 -0.59 -4.74 18.79
N SER A 86 -1.00 -5.34 19.92
CA SER A 86 -0.34 -6.52 20.50
C SER A 86 -0.62 -7.82 19.75
N SER A 87 -1.69 -7.88 18.95
CA SER A 87 -2.04 -9.07 18.15
C SER A 87 -1.30 -9.15 16.80
N THR A 88 -0.73 -8.05 16.33
CA THR A 88 0.04 -8.01 15.09
C THR A 88 1.48 -8.43 15.28
N THR A 89 1.71 -9.73 15.48
CA THR A 89 2.89 -10.33 14.85
C THR A 89 2.56 -10.44 13.35
N PRO A 90 3.36 -9.86 12.45
CA PRO A 90 3.21 -10.18 11.04
C PRO A 90 3.46 -11.69 10.92
N LYS A 91 2.41 -12.46 10.61
CA LYS A 91 2.61 -13.77 10.01
C LYS A 91 3.39 -13.51 8.72
N ALA A 92 4.71 -13.64 8.78
CA ALA A 92 5.46 -14.03 7.62
C ALA A 92 4.78 -15.33 7.15
N GLU A 93 4.17 -15.29 5.97
CA GLU A 93 3.81 -16.51 5.27
C GLU A 93 5.12 -17.25 5.03
N GLY A 94 5.45 -18.16 5.96
CA GLY A 94 6.54 -19.10 5.83
C GLY A 94 6.18 -20.03 4.69
N GLY A 95 6.78 -19.77 3.53
CA GLY A 95 6.80 -20.72 2.43
C GLY A 95 7.35 -22.06 2.93
N ASN A 96 6.70 -23.13 2.48
CA ASN A 96 7.14 -24.51 2.66
C ASN A 96 8.65 -24.62 2.48
N LYS A 97 9.33 -25.09 3.53
CA LYS A 97 10.62 -25.77 3.37
C LYS A 97 10.28 -27.19 2.92
N ASP A 98 10.16 -27.37 1.62
CA ASP A 98 10.33 -28.69 1.03
C ASP A 98 11.84 -28.94 0.91
N GLU A 99 12.22 -30.12 1.36
CA GLU A 99 13.60 -30.53 1.60
C GLU A 99 14.42 -30.60 0.31
N GLU A 100 15.71 -30.36 0.53
CA GLU A 100 16.83 -30.42 -0.39
C GLU A 100 16.98 -31.83 -1.00
N ASP A 101 16.74 -31.95 -2.30
CA ASP A 101 17.34 -33.01 -3.12
C ASP A 101 18.00 -32.42 -4.38
N THR A 102 19.32 -32.50 -4.35
CA THR A 102 20.31 -32.66 -5.41
C THR A 102 19.87 -32.55 -6.89
N ALA A 103 20.72 -31.80 -7.62
CA ALA A 103 21.02 -31.84 -9.05
C ALA A 103 20.43 -30.74 -9.96
N ASP A 104 21.35 -29.86 -10.39
CA ASP A 104 21.41 -29.12 -11.66
C ASP A 104 20.10 -28.68 -12.33
N ALA A 105 19.73 -27.42 -12.11
CA ALA A 105 18.96 -26.66 -13.08
C ALA A 105 19.35 -25.17 -13.04
N ILE A 106 20.18 -24.78 -14.00
CA ILE A 106 20.47 -23.37 -14.32
C ILE A 106 19.13 -22.67 -14.60
N PRO A 107 18.80 -21.54 -13.93
CA PRO A 107 17.60 -20.80 -14.27
C PRO A 107 17.80 -20.11 -15.62
N THR A 108 17.23 -20.68 -16.68
CA THR A 108 17.15 -20.08 -18.00
C THR A 108 16.41 -18.74 -17.89
N GLY A 109 17.08 -17.67 -18.34
CA GLY A 109 16.75 -16.29 -18.04
C GLY A 109 15.33 -15.82 -18.38
N THR A 110 14.87 -14.86 -17.59
CA THR A 110 13.71 -14.00 -17.87
C THR A 110 13.82 -13.34 -19.26
N PRO A 111 12.75 -13.35 -20.08
CA PRO A 111 12.73 -12.58 -21.32
C PRO A 111 12.77 -11.09 -20.98
N GLY A 112 13.80 -10.37 -21.45
CA GLY A 112 13.85 -8.91 -21.39
C GLY A 112 15.06 -8.29 -20.69
N PHE A 113 15.96 -9.08 -20.09
CA PHE A 113 17.17 -8.52 -19.46
C PHE A 113 18.39 -8.66 -20.39
N ARG A 114 18.62 -7.67 -21.27
CA ARG A 114 19.93 -7.54 -21.94
C ARG A 114 20.97 -7.12 -20.90
N ARG A 115 21.81 -8.04 -20.47
CA ARG A 115 23.09 -7.68 -19.83
C ARG A 115 24.04 -7.25 -20.93
N TYR A 116 24.28 -5.94 -21.05
CA TYR A 116 25.43 -5.44 -21.80
C TYR A 116 26.70 -5.80 -21.00
N ILE A 117 27.42 -6.82 -21.46
CA ILE A 117 28.81 -7.05 -21.08
C ILE A 117 29.65 -6.23 -22.06
N SER A 118 30.07 -5.03 -21.69
CA SER A 118 31.05 -4.27 -22.46
C SER A 118 32.45 -4.65 -21.99
N SER A 119 33.00 -5.71 -22.57
CA SER A 119 34.45 -5.92 -22.59
C SER A 119 35.05 -4.90 -23.55
N THR A 120 35.91 -4.03 -23.03
CA THR A 120 36.74 -3.12 -23.81
C THR A 120 37.61 -3.92 -24.77
N ALA A 121 37.25 -3.93 -26.04
CA ALA A 121 38.09 -4.33 -27.15
C ALA A 121 37.95 -3.28 -28.26
N LYS A 122 39.11 -2.94 -28.81
CA LYS A 122 39.40 -1.90 -29.80
C LYS A 122 38.48 -1.86 -31.03
N GLU A 123 38.14 -0.63 -31.39
CA GLU A 123 38.27 -0.03 -32.74
C GLU A 123 37.31 -0.49 -33.86
N VAL A 124 36.53 0.48 -34.36
CA VAL A 124 36.28 0.86 -35.77
C VAL A 124 34.85 1.37 -35.95
N GLY A 125 34.73 2.68 -36.21
CA GLY A 125 33.81 3.26 -37.20
C GLY A 125 32.30 3.23 -36.95
N GLY A 126 31.69 4.42 -36.86
CA GLY A 126 30.28 4.62 -37.21
C GLY A 126 29.53 5.50 -36.21
N GLY A 127 29.43 6.79 -36.52
CA GLY A 127 28.73 7.75 -35.68
C GLY A 127 27.21 7.63 -35.74
N LEU A 128 26.54 8.20 -34.74
CA LEU A 128 25.30 8.93 -34.92
C LEU A 128 25.12 9.87 -33.71
N GLN A 129 24.82 11.13 -34.02
CA GLN A 129 24.57 12.20 -33.06
C GLN A 129 23.38 11.87 -32.16
N ASP A 130 23.61 11.97 -30.87
CA ASP A 130 22.60 11.99 -29.83
C ASP A 130 22.03 13.43 -29.75
N HIS A 131 20.79 13.59 -30.18
CA HIS A 131 20.00 14.78 -29.89
C HIS A 131 18.76 14.33 -29.12
N ASP A 132 18.82 14.55 -27.81
CA ASP A 132 17.69 14.61 -26.90
C ASP A 132 16.61 15.58 -27.44
N GLU A 133 15.65 15.07 -28.23
CA GLU A 133 14.37 15.74 -28.44
C GLU A 133 13.23 14.72 -28.39
N LEU A 134 12.54 14.71 -27.24
CA LEU A 134 11.28 13.99 -27.04
C LEU A 134 10.21 14.53 -27.99
N HIS A 135 9.94 13.82 -29.08
CA HIS A 135 8.83 14.12 -29.98
C HIS A 135 7.48 13.87 -29.30
N LEU A 136 6.85 14.93 -28.79
CA LEU A 136 5.44 14.91 -28.38
C LEU A 136 4.53 14.89 -29.62
N PRO A 137 3.51 14.02 -29.69
CA PRO A 137 2.60 13.99 -30.82
C PRO A 137 1.49 15.03 -30.67
N GLY A 138 1.43 15.98 -31.61
CA GLY A 138 0.16 16.53 -32.10
C GLY A 138 -0.15 17.99 -31.76
N SER A 139 0.06 18.87 -32.74
CA SER A 139 -0.95 19.84 -33.17
C SER A 139 -0.59 20.32 -34.58
N LYS A 140 -1.51 20.08 -35.53
CA LYS A 140 -1.37 20.52 -36.92
C LYS A 140 -1.55 22.04 -36.99
N PRO A 141 -0.62 22.83 -37.54
CA PRO A 141 -0.93 24.20 -37.94
C PRO A 141 -1.79 24.19 -39.21
N CYS A 142 -2.87 24.96 -39.17
CA CYS A 142 -3.80 25.20 -40.25
C CYS A 142 -3.06 25.77 -41.47
N ARG A 143 -3.26 25.17 -42.65
CA ARG A 143 -2.87 25.78 -43.93
C ARG A 143 -3.87 26.86 -44.25
N ASP A 144 -3.40 28.08 -44.51
CA ASP A 144 -4.09 28.97 -45.44
C ASP A 144 -3.16 29.34 -46.58
N GLU A 145 -3.74 29.26 -47.77
CA GLU A 145 -3.08 29.18 -49.06
C GLU A 145 -2.88 30.57 -49.66
N LYS A 146 -1.78 30.69 -50.41
CA LYS A 146 -1.28 31.81 -51.21
C LYS A 146 -2.35 32.75 -51.79
N ARG A 147 -2.04 34.06 -51.78
CA ARG A 147 -2.38 34.93 -52.92
C ARG A 147 -1.32 36.04 -53.12
N ASN A 148 -0.44 35.82 -54.10
CA ASN A 148 0.29 36.90 -54.77
C ASN A 148 -0.60 37.48 -55.88
N LYS A 149 -0.74 38.81 -55.92
CA LYS A 149 -0.58 39.63 -57.13
C LYS A 149 -0.36 41.07 -56.74
#